data_AF-A0A2N7DSM6-F1
#
_entry.id   AF-A0A2N7DSM6-F1
#
_cell.length_a   1.000
_cell.length_b   1.000
_cell.length_c   1.000
_cell.angle_alpha   90.00
_cell.angle_beta   90.00
_cell.angle_gamma   90.00
#
_symmetry.space_group_name_H-M   'P 1'
#
loop_
_entity.id
_entity.type
_entity.pdbx_description
1 polymer ?
#
loop_
_entity_poly.entity_id
_entity_poly.type
_entity_poly.pdbx_seq_one_letter_code
_entity_poly.pdbx_strand_id
1 'polypeptide(L)'
;MTQTTKNKLINALERLLEGKPENRELKKKAREGKLKINNSTVEKEAGLSVGALRRHKDVKDMVENKSLEFRVAQDDSSQSPIDVLQAEVKQLKLDKTQANKKKKEYLDIARSHEQALAKQAASHIKMVKELMEMLHESEREKAMDKVIKARPDNLIKGDFR
;
A
#
# COMPACT_ATOMS: atom_id res chain seq x y z
N MET A 1 32.43 15.90 -11.08
CA MET A 1 31.78 15.71 -9.76
C MET A 1 32.71 14.89 -8.90
N THR A 2 33.03 15.43 -7.75
CA THR A 2 34.36 15.33 -7.14
C THR A 2 34.43 14.29 -6.04
N GLN A 3 35.61 13.72 -5.83
CA GLN A 3 35.96 12.84 -4.70
C GLN A 3 35.39 13.33 -3.35
N THR A 4 35.22 14.64 -3.19
CA THR A 4 34.55 15.28 -2.05
C THR A 4 33.12 14.81 -1.81
N THR A 5 32.30 14.60 -2.84
CA THR A 5 30.92 14.11 -2.69
C THR A 5 30.90 12.66 -2.23
N LYS A 6 31.80 11.84 -2.79
CA LYS A 6 32.02 10.46 -2.36
C LYS A 6 32.42 10.40 -0.89
N ASN A 7 33.41 11.20 -0.48
CA ASN A 7 33.85 11.25 0.92
C ASN A 7 32.73 11.73 1.86
N LYS A 8 31.91 12.70 1.46
CA LYS A 8 30.74 13.13 2.25
C LYS A 8 29.76 11.99 2.49
N LEU A 9 29.48 11.17 1.46
CA LEU A 9 28.58 10.02 1.58
C LEU A 9 29.17 8.92 2.47
N ILE A 10 30.48 8.67 2.39
CA ILE A 10 31.17 7.70 3.24
C ILE A 10 31.11 8.15 4.71
N ASN A 11 31.46 9.41 5.00
CA ASN A 11 31.43 9.95 6.36
C ASN A 11 29.99 9.95 6.93
N ALA A 12 28.99 10.24 6.09
CA ALA A 12 27.59 10.16 6.48
C ALA A 12 27.18 8.73 6.84
N LEU A 13 27.65 7.73 6.08
CA LEU A 13 27.40 6.32 6.39
C LEU A 13 28.03 5.90 7.72
N GLU A 14 29.26 6.33 8.01
CA GLU A 14 29.94 6.04 9.28
C GLU A 14 29.20 6.64 10.48
N ARG A 15 28.76 7.90 10.38
CA ARG A 15 27.93 8.52 11.43
C ARG A 15 26.63 7.76 11.71
N LEU A 16 26.01 7.21 10.66
CA LEU A 16 24.79 6.41 10.80
C LEU A 16 25.06 5.07 11.49
N LEU A 17 26.19 4.42 11.19
CA LEU A 17 26.59 3.18 11.85
C LEU A 17 26.94 3.38 13.33
N GLU A 18 27.59 4.49 13.66
CA GLU A 18 27.89 4.86 15.05
C GLU A 18 26.63 5.31 15.84
N GLY A 19 25.48 5.43 15.19
CA GLY A 19 24.25 5.92 15.83
C GLY A 19 24.29 7.41 16.19
N LYS A 20 25.20 8.18 15.57
CA LYS A 20 25.39 9.63 15.80
C LYS A 20 25.04 10.46 14.56
N PRO A 21 23.78 10.42 14.07
CA PRO A 21 23.37 11.24 12.95
C PRO A 21 23.36 12.74 13.32
N GLU A 22 23.79 13.56 12.37
CA GLU A 22 23.78 15.01 12.43
C GLU A 22 22.40 15.57 12.02
N ASN A 23 21.71 14.90 11.11
CA ASN A 23 20.39 15.31 10.67
C ASN A 23 19.35 15.17 11.80
N ARG A 24 18.59 16.25 12.08
CA ARG A 24 17.58 16.31 13.16
C ARG A 24 16.54 15.19 13.08
N GLU A 25 16.06 14.85 11.89
CA GLU A 25 15.07 13.80 11.70
C GLU A 25 15.65 12.41 11.98
N LEU A 26 16.86 12.16 11.49
CA LEU A 26 17.56 10.89 11.69
C LEU A 26 17.97 10.72 13.16
N LYS A 27 18.33 11.80 13.85
CA LYS A 27 18.57 11.82 15.29
C LYS A 27 17.35 11.47 16.11
N LYS A 28 16.17 11.96 15.72
CA LYS A 28 14.91 11.53 16.34
C LYS A 28 14.67 10.03 16.14
N LYS A 29 14.86 9.54 14.91
CA LYS A 29 14.70 8.10 14.60
C LYS A 29 15.71 7.21 15.31
N ALA A 30 16.95 7.67 15.49
CA ALA A 30 17.99 6.97 16.25
C ALA A 30 17.61 6.84 17.72
N ARG A 31 17.11 7.91 18.35
CA ARG A 31 16.60 7.87 19.73
C ARG A 31 15.42 6.92 19.93
N GLU A 32 14.57 6.80 18.90
CA GLU A 32 13.44 5.87 18.91
C GLU A 32 13.84 4.42 18.57
N GLY A 33 15.12 4.14 18.28
CA GLY A 33 15.59 2.82 17.86
C GLY A 33 15.11 2.39 16.46
N LYS A 34 14.55 3.32 15.67
CA LYS A 34 13.95 3.07 14.34
C LYS A 34 14.84 3.55 13.20
N LEU A 35 16.14 3.71 13.43
CA LEU A 35 17.07 4.17 12.40
C LEU A 35 17.35 3.03 11.41
N LYS A 36 16.87 3.19 10.17
CA LYS A 36 17.19 2.28 9.07
C LYS A 36 18.29 2.88 8.20
N ILE A 37 19.36 2.12 7.97
CA ILE A 37 20.44 2.50 7.06
C ILE A 37 20.01 2.12 5.63
N ASN A 38 19.87 3.12 4.76
CA ASN A 38 19.60 2.95 3.34
C ASN A 38 20.16 4.13 2.53
N ASN A 39 20.09 4.04 1.20
CA ASN A 39 20.59 5.08 0.30
C ASN A 39 19.99 6.47 0.60
N SER A 40 18.67 6.54 0.80
CA SER A 40 18.00 7.82 1.07
C SER A 40 18.38 8.44 2.42
N THR A 41 18.64 7.63 3.45
CA THR A 41 19.09 8.14 4.76
C THR A 41 20.53 8.61 4.70
N VAL A 42 21.39 7.91 3.94
CA VAL A 42 22.78 8.32 3.72
C VAL A 42 22.84 9.63 2.94
N GLU A 43 22.03 9.79 1.89
CA GLU A 43 21.94 11.05 1.13
C GLU A 43 21.44 12.22 2.00
N LYS A 44 20.41 11.98 2.82
CA LYS A 44 19.87 12.97 3.77
C LYS A 44 20.86 13.37 4.85
N GLU A 45 21.62 12.40 5.37
CA GLU A 45 22.66 12.65 6.37
C GLU A 45 23.87 13.40 5.77
N ALA A 46 24.18 13.14 4.50
CA ALA A 46 25.22 13.86 3.76
C ALA A 46 24.81 15.27 3.34
N GLY A 47 23.54 15.66 3.55
CA GLY A 47 22.99 16.94 3.10
C GLY A 47 22.90 17.05 1.58
N LEU A 48 22.77 15.92 0.87
CA LEU A 48 22.72 15.85 -0.59
C LEU A 48 21.30 15.63 -1.09
N SER A 49 21.07 15.99 -2.35
CA SER A 49 19.80 15.74 -3.01
C SER A 49 19.55 14.23 -3.19
N VAL A 50 18.27 13.85 -3.25
CA VAL A 50 17.85 12.49 -3.57
C VAL A 50 18.45 12.06 -4.90
N GLY A 51 19.16 10.93 -4.94
CA GLY A 51 19.81 10.40 -6.14
C GLY A 51 21.29 10.77 -6.30
N ALA A 52 21.91 11.42 -5.32
CA ALA A 52 23.35 11.66 -5.31
C ALA A 52 24.19 10.37 -5.37
N LEU A 53 23.67 9.25 -4.82
CA LEU A 53 24.33 7.93 -4.89
C LEU A 53 24.24 7.27 -6.27
N ARG A 54 23.41 7.77 -7.19
CA ARG A 54 23.20 7.13 -8.51
C ARG A 54 24.48 6.99 -9.33
N ARG A 55 25.44 7.93 -9.15
CA ARG A 55 26.72 7.94 -9.86
C ARG A 55 27.87 7.29 -9.06
N HIS A 56 27.61 6.84 -7.84
CA HIS A 56 28.60 6.28 -6.91
C HIS A 56 28.20 4.83 -6.55
N LYS A 57 28.36 3.93 -7.52
CA LYS A 57 27.96 2.52 -7.37
C LYS A 57 28.74 1.82 -6.25
N ASP A 58 30.02 2.13 -6.12
CA ASP A 58 30.90 1.69 -5.04
C ASP A 58 30.37 2.04 -3.65
N VAL A 59 29.91 3.27 -3.45
CA VAL A 59 29.32 3.70 -2.16
C VAL A 59 27.97 3.02 -1.95
N LYS A 60 27.18 2.84 -3.01
CA LYS A 60 25.90 2.13 -2.93
C LYS A 60 26.08 0.69 -2.47
N ASP A 61 27.02 -0.03 -3.07
CA ASP A 61 27.32 -1.42 -2.71
C ASP A 61 27.82 -1.50 -1.26
N MET A 62 28.62 -0.53 -0.83
CA MET A 62 29.08 -0.42 0.56
C MET A 62 27.93 -0.14 1.55
N VAL A 63 26.95 0.72 1.19
CA VAL A 63 25.75 0.98 2.01
C VAL A 63 24.93 -0.30 2.16
N GLU A 64 24.76 -1.06 1.08
CA GLU A 64 24.02 -2.33 1.11
C GLU A 64 24.70 -3.35 2.04
N ASN A 65 26.01 -3.55 1.91
CA ASN A 65 26.78 -4.47 2.76
C ASN A 65 26.77 -4.04 4.23
N LYS A 66 27.10 -2.78 4.52
CA LYS A 66 27.12 -2.27 5.91
C LYS A 66 25.72 -2.25 6.53
N SER A 67 24.66 -2.04 5.74
CA SER A 67 23.28 -2.12 6.25
C SER A 67 22.88 -3.54 6.63
N LEU A 68 23.41 -4.56 5.95
CA LEU A 68 23.20 -5.96 6.28
C LEU A 68 23.97 -6.33 7.54
N GLU A 69 25.24 -5.96 7.63
CA GLU A 69 26.08 -6.17 8.82
C GLU A 69 25.47 -5.50 10.06
N PHE A 70 25.00 -4.26 9.92
CA PHE A 70 24.32 -3.54 11.01
C PHE A 70 23.04 -4.25 11.47
N ARG A 71 22.28 -4.85 10.55
CA ARG A 71 21.09 -5.65 10.91
C ARG A 71 21.46 -6.93 11.64
N VAL A 72 22.53 -7.60 11.24
CA VAL A 72 23.06 -8.78 11.95
C VAL A 72 23.50 -8.38 13.36
N ALA A 73 24.21 -7.27 13.51
CA ALA A 73 24.65 -6.78 14.82
C ALA A 73 23.50 -6.37 15.76
N GLN A 74 22.32 -6.05 15.23
CA GLN A 74 21.12 -5.77 16.00
C GLN A 74 20.28 -7.00 16.32
N ASP A 75 20.46 -8.09 15.57
CA ASP A 75 19.71 -9.32 15.74
C ASP A 75 20.57 -10.34 16.50
N ASP A 76 20.42 -10.37 17.82
CA ASP A 76 21.18 -11.23 18.74
C ASP A 76 21.09 -12.73 18.38
N SER A 77 20.11 -13.12 17.55
CA SER A 77 19.87 -14.50 17.14
C SER A 77 20.56 -14.91 15.84
N SER A 78 20.91 -13.95 14.98
CA SER A 78 21.40 -14.21 13.63
C SER A 78 22.92 -14.18 13.58
N GLN A 79 23.54 -15.30 13.19
CA GLN A 79 25.01 -15.41 13.10
C GLN A 79 25.56 -14.83 11.78
N SER A 80 24.72 -14.74 10.74
CA SER A 80 25.15 -14.24 9.42
C SER A 80 24.10 -13.35 8.73
N PRO A 81 24.52 -12.49 7.79
CA PRO A 81 23.61 -11.74 6.92
C PRO A 81 22.64 -12.62 6.13
N ILE A 82 23.05 -13.85 5.83
CA ILE A 82 22.25 -14.82 5.08
C ILE A 82 21.07 -15.29 5.94
N ASP A 83 21.28 -15.50 7.24
CA ASP A 83 20.23 -15.97 8.15
C ASP A 83 19.11 -14.93 8.30
N VAL A 84 19.49 -13.65 8.47
CA VAL A 84 18.55 -12.52 8.50
C VAL A 84 17.71 -12.48 7.23
N LEU A 85 18.35 -12.58 6.06
CA LEU A 85 17.66 -12.57 4.77
C LEU A 85 16.75 -13.79 4.59
N GLN A 86 17.17 -14.98 5.05
CA GLN A 86 16.35 -16.18 4.98
C GLN A 86 15.11 -16.07 5.88
N ALA A 87 15.25 -15.53 7.08
CA ALA A 87 14.13 -15.27 7.98
C ALA A 87 13.14 -14.27 7.35
N GLU A 88 13.65 -13.17 6.78
CA GLU A 88 12.84 -12.17 6.07
C GLU A 88 12.09 -12.79 4.88
N VAL A 89 12.75 -13.63 4.07
CA VAL A 89 12.12 -14.35 2.95
C VAL A 89 11.02 -15.30 3.44
N LYS A 90 11.23 -16.02 4.54
CA LYS A 90 10.21 -16.90 5.13
C LYS A 90 8.99 -16.09 5.57
N GLN A 91 9.20 -14.97 6.28
CA GLN A 91 8.12 -14.11 6.72
C GLN A 91 7.34 -13.52 5.55
N LEU A 92 8.04 -12.98 4.54
CA LEU A 92 7.40 -12.43 3.34
C LEU A 92 6.56 -13.46 2.58
N LYS A 93 6.99 -14.73 2.55
CA LYS A 93 6.19 -15.83 1.97
C LYS A 93 4.91 -16.05 2.77
N LEU A 94 4.99 -16.08 4.10
CA LEU A 94 3.80 -16.22 4.96
C LEU A 94 2.83 -15.06 4.74
N ASP A 95 3.30 -13.82 4.82
CA ASP A 95 2.47 -12.63 4.64
C ASP A 95 1.79 -12.62 3.26
N LYS A 96 2.53 -13.00 2.20
CA LYS A 96 1.98 -13.13 0.84
C LYS A 96 0.86 -14.17 0.77
N THR A 97 1.03 -15.33 1.43
CA THR A 97 -0.03 -16.35 1.45
C THR A 97 -1.27 -15.87 2.19
N GLN A 98 -1.12 -15.17 3.32
CA GLN A 98 -2.23 -14.62 4.08
C GLN A 98 -2.97 -13.53 3.30
N ALA A 99 -2.23 -12.61 2.66
CA ALA A 99 -2.80 -11.56 1.83
C ALA A 99 -3.59 -12.13 0.65
N ASN A 100 -3.08 -13.18 -0.01
CA ASN A 100 -3.78 -13.85 -1.09
C ASN A 100 -5.06 -14.57 -0.64
N LYS A 101 -5.05 -15.18 0.56
CA LYS A 101 -6.26 -15.78 1.15
C LYS A 101 -7.34 -14.73 1.37
N LYS A 102 -7.02 -13.63 2.05
CA LYS A 102 -7.95 -12.52 2.28
C LYS A 102 -8.48 -11.91 0.98
N LYS A 103 -7.60 -11.71 -0.01
CA LYS A 103 -7.99 -11.22 -1.34
C LYS A 103 -9.05 -12.12 -1.98
N LYS A 104 -8.87 -13.44 -1.90
CA LYS A 104 -9.82 -14.41 -2.42
C LYS A 104 -11.14 -14.35 -1.65
N GLU A 105 -11.08 -14.36 -0.31
CA GLU A 105 -12.26 -14.27 0.55
C GLU A 105 -13.11 -13.02 0.23
N TYR A 106 -12.49 -11.84 0.14
CA TYR A 106 -13.21 -10.62 -0.20
C TYR A 106 -13.79 -10.64 -1.61
N LEU A 107 -13.08 -11.23 -2.58
CA LEU A 107 -13.59 -11.38 -3.94
C LEU A 107 -14.82 -12.30 -3.98
N ASP A 108 -14.77 -13.42 -3.26
CA ASP A 108 -15.85 -14.39 -3.20
C ASP A 108 -17.09 -13.79 -2.49
N ILE A 109 -16.88 -13.04 -1.40
CA ILE A 109 -17.95 -12.30 -0.70
C ILE A 109 -18.57 -11.25 -1.62
N ALA A 110 -17.76 -10.45 -2.32
CA ALA A 110 -18.25 -9.42 -3.22
C ALA A 110 -19.11 -10.01 -4.34
N ARG A 111 -18.67 -11.13 -4.96
CA ARG A 111 -19.44 -11.86 -5.98
C ARG A 111 -20.75 -12.42 -5.43
N SER A 112 -20.72 -12.96 -4.21
CA SER A 112 -21.93 -13.46 -3.54
C SER A 112 -22.94 -12.34 -3.30
N HIS A 113 -22.48 -11.18 -2.81
CA HIS A 113 -23.32 -10.01 -2.60
C HIS A 113 -23.87 -9.43 -3.90
N GLU A 114 -23.05 -9.37 -4.96
CA GLU A 114 -23.49 -8.94 -6.29
C GLU A 114 -24.63 -9.84 -6.82
N GLN A 115 -24.48 -11.16 -6.71
CA GLN A 115 -25.51 -12.12 -7.10
C GLN A 115 -26.78 -12.01 -6.24
N ALA A 116 -26.63 -11.83 -4.93
CA ALA A 116 -27.76 -11.66 -4.03
C ALA A 116 -28.52 -10.36 -4.32
N LEU A 117 -27.81 -9.27 -4.57
CA LEU A 117 -28.39 -7.99 -4.94
C LEU A 117 -29.11 -8.07 -6.29
N ALA A 118 -28.52 -8.74 -7.29
CA ALA A 118 -29.16 -8.95 -8.59
C ALA A 118 -30.46 -9.76 -8.47
N LYS A 119 -30.47 -10.82 -7.65
CA LYS A 119 -31.68 -11.61 -7.35
C LYS A 119 -32.74 -10.76 -6.64
N GLN A 120 -32.34 -9.97 -5.66
CA GLN A 120 -33.24 -9.07 -4.96
C GLN A 120 -33.82 -8.04 -5.94
N ALA A 121 -33.00 -7.36 -6.73
CA ALA A 121 -33.45 -6.40 -7.72
C ALA A 121 -34.45 -7.03 -8.71
N ALA A 122 -34.18 -8.24 -9.22
CA ALA A 122 -35.10 -8.95 -10.11
C ALA A 122 -36.45 -9.24 -9.45
N SER A 123 -36.47 -9.71 -8.19
CA SER A 123 -37.70 -9.93 -7.43
C SER A 123 -38.48 -8.63 -7.21
N HIS A 124 -37.79 -7.54 -6.87
CA HIS A 124 -38.41 -6.22 -6.69
C HIS A 124 -39.00 -5.68 -8.00
N ILE A 125 -38.29 -5.80 -9.12
CA ILE A 125 -38.80 -5.44 -10.45
C ILE A 125 -40.06 -6.23 -10.77
N LYS A 126 -40.08 -7.54 -10.49
CA LYS A 126 -41.26 -8.39 -10.72
C LYS A 126 -42.45 -7.95 -9.87
N MET A 127 -42.26 -7.70 -8.57
CA MET A 127 -43.32 -7.21 -7.69
C MET A 127 -43.88 -5.87 -8.16
N VAL A 128 -43.02 -4.92 -8.53
CA VAL A 128 -43.47 -3.61 -9.05
C VAL A 128 -44.24 -3.77 -10.35
N LYS A 129 -43.79 -4.66 -11.25
CA LYS A 129 -44.50 -4.96 -12.50
C LYS A 129 -45.91 -5.50 -12.22
N GLU A 130 -46.04 -6.50 -11.35
CA GLU A 130 -47.33 -7.11 -10.99
C GLU A 130 -48.28 -6.08 -10.36
N LEU A 131 -47.78 -5.21 -9.47
CA LEU A 131 -48.58 -4.13 -8.88
C LEU A 131 -49.01 -3.08 -9.91
N MET A 132 -48.17 -2.77 -10.88
CA MET A 132 -48.51 -1.84 -11.97
C MET A 132 -49.54 -2.43 -12.94
N GLU A 133 -49.50 -3.74 -13.18
CA GLU A 133 -50.49 -4.43 -14.01
C GLU A 133 -51.90 -4.37 -13.39
N MET A 134 -52.02 -4.31 -12.06
CA MET A 134 -53.29 -4.11 -11.36
C MET A 134 -53.88 -2.71 -11.53
N LEU A 135 -53.07 -1.70 -11.86
CA LEU A 135 -53.54 -0.35 -12.15
C LEU A 135 -54.07 -0.27 -13.59
N HIS A 136 -55.12 0.52 -13.78
CA HIS A 136 -55.62 0.84 -15.12
C HIS A 136 -54.55 1.64 -15.90
N GLU A 137 -54.44 1.42 -17.20
CA GLU A 137 -53.34 1.97 -18.03
C GLU A 137 -53.21 3.50 -17.91
N SER A 138 -54.33 4.20 -17.82
CA SER A 138 -54.39 5.67 -17.65
C SER A 138 -53.84 6.19 -16.31
N GLU A 139 -53.63 5.32 -15.32
CA GLU A 139 -53.14 5.67 -13.99
C GLU A 139 -51.68 5.25 -13.76
N ARG A 140 -51.14 4.33 -14.57
CA ARG A 140 -49.77 3.83 -14.45
C ARG A 140 -48.73 4.93 -14.64
N GLU A 141 -48.92 5.76 -15.65
CA GLU A 141 -48.01 6.88 -15.94
C GLU A 141 -47.97 7.89 -14.79
N LYS A 142 -49.15 8.23 -14.23
CA LYS A 142 -49.27 9.12 -13.06
C LYS A 142 -48.63 8.54 -11.80
N ALA A 143 -48.70 7.23 -11.62
CA ALA A 143 -48.07 6.55 -10.48
C ALA A 143 -46.54 6.60 -10.56
N MET A 144 -45.96 6.35 -11.74
CA MET A 144 -44.51 6.45 -11.96
C MET A 144 -44.00 7.90 -11.85
N ASP A 145 -44.79 8.86 -12.31
CA ASP A 145 -44.46 10.29 -12.24
C ASP A 145 -44.25 10.77 -10.80
N LYS A 146 -45.04 10.25 -9.84
CA LYS A 146 -44.87 10.54 -8.41
C LYS A 146 -43.57 9.97 -7.86
N VAL A 147 -43.18 8.77 -8.30
CA VAL A 147 -41.94 8.12 -7.85
C VAL A 147 -40.70 8.87 -8.36
N ILE A 148 -40.72 9.33 -9.62
CA ILE A 148 -39.64 10.12 -10.21
C ILE A 148 -39.53 11.49 -9.53
N LYS A 149 -40.66 12.15 -9.24
CA LYS A 149 -40.67 13.47 -8.56
C LYS A 149 -40.28 13.39 -7.08
N ALA A 150 -40.46 12.25 -6.42
CA ALA A 150 -40.19 12.11 -4.99
C ALA A 150 -38.70 12.16 -4.64
N ARG A 151 -37.81 11.65 -5.50
CA ARG A 151 -36.35 11.78 -5.34
C ARG A 151 -35.63 11.81 -6.70
N PRO A 152 -34.68 12.76 -6.90
CA PRO A 152 -33.90 12.86 -8.15
C PRO A 152 -33.00 11.64 -8.39
N ASP A 153 -32.65 10.90 -7.33
CA ASP A 153 -31.71 9.77 -7.36
C ASP A 153 -32.37 8.44 -7.74
N ASN A 154 -33.70 8.43 -7.99
CA ASN A 154 -34.45 7.23 -8.37
C ASN A 154 -34.22 6.81 -9.83
N LEU A 155 -33.55 7.64 -10.63
CA LEU A 155 -33.22 7.36 -12.02
C LEU A 155 -31.83 6.75 -12.12
N ILE A 156 -31.77 5.43 -12.35
CA ILE A 156 -30.53 4.79 -12.79
C ILE A 156 -30.32 5.19 -14.26
N LYS A 157 -29.29 5.97 -14.57
CA LYS A 157 -28.87 6.23 -15.95
C LYS A 157 -28.40 4.90 -16.56
N GLY A 158 -29.32 4.19 -17.22
CA GLY A 158 -29.01 3.04 -18.06
C GLY A 158 -28.73 3.50 -19.49
N ASP A 159 -27.61 3.06 -20.05
CA ASP A 159 -27.30 3.25 -21.47
C ASP A 159 -28.07 2.17 -22.24
N PHE A 160 -29.33 2.46 -22.58
CA PHE A 160 -30.17 1.57 -23.37
C PHE A 160 -29.81 1.77 -24.85
N ARG A 161 -28.83 0.99 -25.33
CA ARG A 161 -28.59 0.76 -26.76
C ARG A 161 -29.49 -0.33 -27.30
#